data_AF-A0A3B6KRM1-F1
#
_entry.id   AF-A0A3B6KRM1-F1
#
_cell.length_a   1.000
_cell.length_b   1.000
_cell.length_c   1.000
_cell.angle_alpha   90.00
_cell.angle_beta   90.00
_cell.angle_gamma   90.00
#
_symmetry.space_group_name_H-M   'P 1'
#
loop_
_entity.id
_entity.type
_entity.pdbx_description
1 polymer ?
#
loop_
_entity_poly.entity_id
_entity_poly.type
_entity_poly.pdbx_seq_one_letter_code
_entity_poly.pdbx_strand_id
1 'polypeptide(L)'
;MEESSSSTIEIHDMEPDVFESLLHFIYTDSAPVLQMASEKSEPCVDVVMAGHLLVAADRYNIGRLRVILEEKLCSHIDSSMVATSLALAEQHGFHRLKEACFQFLSSPPNLEAMMASDGYEHLKSSCPSVLKELIARIIPAEWKAAKDIIMAI
;
A
#
# COMPACT_ATOMS: atom_id res chain seq x y z
N MET A 1 -30.58 -5.18 -1.21
CA MET A 1 -29.72 -6.27 -0.72
C MET A 1 -30.65 -7.38 -0.32
N GLU A 2 -30.90 -8.35 -1.21
CA GLU A 2 -31.62 -9.56 -0.85
C GLU A 2 -30.62 -10.48 -0.17
N GLU A 3 -30.65 -10.53 1.16
CA GLU A 3 -30.05 -11.65 1.89
C GLU A 3 -30.94 -12.86 1.61
N SER A 4 -30.60 -13.60 0.55
CA SER A 4 -31.18 -14.90 0.31
C SER A 4 -30.80 -15.80 1.48
N SER A 5 -31.73 -16.62 1.94
CA SER A 5 -31.57 -17.59 3.04
C SER A 5 -30.64 -18.77 2.68
N SER A 6 -29.57 -18.49 1.95
CA SER A 6 -28.44 -19.37 1.68
C SER A 6 -27.45 -19.19 2.82
N SER A 7 -27.22 -20.25 3.59
CA SER A 7 -26.27 -20.26 4.71
C SER A 7 -24.79 -20.15 4.30
N THR A 8 -24.50 -20.01 3.00
CA THR A 8 -23.14 -20.02 2.44
C THR A 8 -22.85 -18.70 1.75
N ILE A 9 -21.72 -18.08 2.13
CA ILE A 9 -21.18 -16.86 1.51
C ILE A 9 -19.91 -17.24 0.76
N GLU A 10 -19.87 -17.00 -0.55
CA GLU A 10 -18.69 -17.23 -1.39
C GLU A 10 -17.82 -15.95 -1.47
N ILE A 11 -16.50 -16.13 -1.38
CA ILE A 11 -15.51 -15.05 -1.45
C ILE A 11 -14.51 -15.42 -2.56
N HIS A 12 -14.45 -14.63 -3.63
CA HIS A 12 -13.63 -14.94 -4.81
C HIS A 12 -12.29 -14.17 -4.88
N ASP A 13 -12.23 -12.91 -4.44
CA ASP A 13 -11.05 -12.04 -4.62
C ASP A 13 -10.23 -11.92 -3.33
N MET A 14 -9.92 -13.05 -2.71
CA MET A 14 -9.09 -13.09 -1.51
C MET A 14 -8.32 -14.40 -1.43
N GLU A 15 -7.01 -14.30 -1.21
CA GLU A 15 -6.19 -15.47 -0.93
C GLU A 15 -6.63 -16.11 0.40
N PRO A 16 -6.65 -17.46 0.51
CA PRO A 16 -7.06 -18.16 1.72
C PRO A 16 -6.29 -17.70 2.97
N ASP A 17 -4.97 -17.48 2.86
CA ASP A 17 -4.12 -17.09 3.98
C ASP A 17 -4.42 -15.67 4.48
N VAL A 18 -4.80 -14.77 3.56
CA VAL A 18 -5.26 -13.40 3.88
C VAL A 18 -6.59 -13.48 4.62
N PHE A 19 -7.51 -14.32 4.15
CA PHE A 19 -8.81 -14.49 4.78
C PHE A 19 -8.69 -15.15 6.17
N GLU A 20 -7.83 -16.15 6.32
CA GLU A 20 -7.52 -16.76 7.61
C GLU A 20 -6.97 -15.73 8.59
N SER A 21 -6.04 -14.89 8.14
CA SER A 21 -5.48 -13.79 8.96
C SER A 21 -6.54 -12.77 9.38
N LEU A 22 -7.47 -12.43 8.47
CA LEU A 22 -8.60 -11.54 8.76
C LEU A 22 -9.52 -12.15 9.82
N LEU A 23 -9.91 -13.41 9.66
CA LEU A 23 -10.75 -14.13 10.63
C LEU A 23 -10.04 -14.25 11.98
N HIS A 24 -8.76 -14.59 11.98
CA HIS A 24 -7.97 -14.68 13.21
C HIS A 24 -8.01 -13.37 13.98
N PHE A 25 -7.86 -12.22 13.29
CA PHE A 25 -8.02 -10.91 13.93
C PHE A 25 -9.44 -10.67 14.45
N ILE A 26 -10.47 -10.99 13.67
CA ILE A 26 -11.87 -10.80 14.09
C ILE A 26 -12.17 -11.57 15.39
N TYR A 27 -11.66 -12.79 15.53
CA TYR A 27 -11.95 -13.66 16.67
C TYR A 27 -11.02 -13.46 17.87
N THR A 28 -9.75 -13.12 17.64
CA THR A 28 -8.71 -13.10 18.70
C THR A 28 -8.14 -11.72 18.96
N ASP A 29 -8.51 -10.74 18.14
CA ASP A 29 -7.98 -9.39 18.18
C ASP A 29 -6.46 -9.30 17.95
N SER A 30 -5.91 -10.32 17.32
CA SER A 30 -4.48 -10.48 17.02
C SER A 30 -4.30 -11.06 15.61
N ALA A 31 -3.18 -10.80 14.95
CA ALA A 31 -2.88 -11.42 13.66
C ALA A 31 -1.38 -11.74 13.55
N PRO A 32 -0.99 -12.87 12.93
CA PRO A 32 0.41 -13.26 12.79
C PRO A 32 1.25 -12.21 12.07
N VAL A 33 0.71 -11.57 11.02
CA VAL A 33 1.36 -10.46 10.31
C VAL A 33 1.67 -9.25 11.21
N LEU A 34 0.97 -9.12 12.35
CA LEU A 34 1.23 -8.08 13.34
C LEU A 34 2.37 -8.46 14.31
N GLN A 35 2.62 -9.75 14.52
CA GLN A 35 3.57 -10.27 15.50
C GLN A 35 5.00 -10.46 14.96
N MET A 36 5.15 -10.60 13.64
CA MET A 36 6.44 -10.79 12.94
C MET A 36 7.47 -9.63 13.10
N ALA A 37 7.09 -8.54 13.78
CA ALA A 37 8.01 -7.45 14.13
C ALA A 37 8.70 -7.63 15.50
N SER A 38 8.29 -8.64 16.28
CA SER A 38 8.77 -8.86 17.64
C SER A 38 9.14 -10.32 17.85
N GLU A 39 10.31 -10.74 17.34
CA GLU A 39 11.25 -11.69 17.99
C GLU A 39 12.33 -12.20 17.02
N LYS A 40 13.57 -11.72 17.19
CA LYS A 40 14.87 -12.40 16.93
C LYS A 40 15.17 -13.08 15.57
N SER A 41 14.35 -12.92 14.56
CA SER A 41 14.67 -13.22 13.16
C SER A 41 14.36 -12.00 12.30
N GLU A 42 15.15 -11.76 11.24
CA GLU A 42 15.05 -10.55 10.42
C GLU A 42 13.58 -10.24 10.05
N PRO A 43 13.06 -9.05 10.41
CA PRO A 43 11.66 -8.75 10.25
C PRO A 43 11.41 -8.36 8.79
N CYS A 44 11.26 -9.34 7.89
CA CYS A 44 10.44 -9.08 6.73
C CYS A 44 8.99 -9.15 7.24
N VAL A 45 8.39 -7.99 7.52
CA VAL A 45 6.94 -7.90 7.35
C VAL A 45 6.72 -8.36 5.92
N ASP A 46 5.97 -9.46 5.73
CA ASP A 46 5.52 -9.81 4.40
C ASP A 46 4.58 -8.68 3.95
N VAL A 47 5.17 -7.70 3.28
CA VAL A 47 4.51 -6.45 2.87
C VAL A 47 3.41 -6.74 1.88
N VAL A 48 3.54 -7.83 1.12
CA VAL A 48 2.49 -8.32 0.22
C VAL A 48 1.31 -8.81 1.05
N MET A 49 1.56 -9.69 2.03
CA MET A 49 0.51 -10.17 2.95
C MET A 49 -0.14 -9.02 3.73
N ALA A 50 0.66 -8.09 4.26
CA ALA A 50 0.16 -6.93 5.00
C ALA A 50 -0.67 -5.99 4.10
N GLY A 51 -0.26 -5.81 2.84
CA GLY A 51 -1.00 -5.06 1.83
C GLY A 51 -2.34 -5.71 1.48
N HIS A 52 -2.34 -7.01 1.17
CA HIS A 52 -3.57 -7.76 0.90
C HIS A 52 -4.52 -7.75 2.11
N LEU A 53 -3.98 -7.92 3.32
CA LEU A 53 -4.79 -7.86 4.54
C LEU A 53 -5.31 -6.45 4.82
N LEU A 54 -4.56 -5.40 4.47
CA LEU A 54 -5.04 -4.02 4.60
C LEU A 54 -6.24 -3.77 3.66
N VAL A 55 -6.15 -4.23 2.42
CA VAL A 55 -7.25 -4.18 1.45
C VAL A 55 -8.46 -4.97 1.94
N ALA A 56 -8.24 -6.17 2.50
CA ALA A 56 -9.28 -6.98 3.10
C ALA A 56 -9.96 -6.28 4.28
N ALA A 57 -9.17 -5.70 5.18
CA ALA A 57 -9.67 -4.97 6.35
C ALA A 57 -10.50 -3.75 5.94
N ASP A 58 -10.12 -3.04 4.87
CA ASP A 58 -10.91 -1.95 4.33
C ASP A 58 -12.21 -2.45 3.68
N ARG A 59 -12.14 -3.48 2.83
CA ARG A 59 -13.30 -4.10 2.15
C ARG A 59 -14.38 -4.55 3.14
N TYR A 60 -13.99 -5.13 4.27
CA TYR A 60 -14.89 -5.62 5.32
C TYR A 60 -15.10 -4.64 6.48
N ASN A 61 -14.62 -3.40 6.34
CA ASN A 61 -14.77 -2.33 7.34
C ASN A 61 -14.27 -2.70 8.76
N ILE A 62 -13.18 -3.46 8.84
CA ILE A 62 -12.49 -3.80 10.09
C ILE A 62 -11.53 -2.67 10.45
N GLY A 63 -12.10 -1.54 10.89
CA GLY A 63 -11.39 -0.26 11.01
C GLY A 63 -10.12 -0.31 11.87
N ARG A 64 -10.12 -1.07 12.96
CA ARG A 64 -8.93 -1.15 13.83
C ARG A 64 -7.77 -1.90 13.18
N LEU A 65 -8.03 -3.02 12.51
CA LEU A 65 -7.01 -3.76 11.76
C LEU A 65 -6.44 -2.89 10.63
N ARG A 66 -7.32 -2.18 9.92
CA ARG A 66 -6.94 -1.27 8.84
C ARG A 66 -5.93 -0.22 9.31
N VAL A 67 -6.22 0.46 10.43
CA VAL A 67 -5.32 1.49 10.99
C VAL A 67 -3.97 0.90 11.39
N ILE A 68 -3.95 -0.26 12.04
CA ILE A 68 -2.70 -0.92 12.46
C ILE A 68 -1.85 -1.31 11.25
N LEU A 69 -2.45 -1.89 10.21
CA LEU A 69 -1.73 -2.31 9.01
C LEU A 69 -1.21 -1.12 8.20
N GLU A 70 -2.02 -0.07 8.06
CA GLU A 70 -1.59 1.16 7.39
C GLU A 70 -0.39 1.79 8.12
N GLU A 71 -0.43 1.85 9.46
CA GLU A 71 0.69 2.38 10.26
C GLU A 71 1.96 1.53 10.11
N LYS A 72 1.84 0.20 10.16
CA LYS A 72 2.98 -0.71 9.93
C LYS A 72 3.58 -0.54 8.54
N LEU A 73 2.76 -0.46 7.50
CA LEU A 73 3.25 -0.25 6.14
C LEU A 73 3.96 1.11 6.02
N CYS A 74 3.42 2.16 6.64
CA CYS A 74 4.08 3.48 6.68
C CYS A 74 5.45 3.43 7.36
N SER A 75 5.62 2.65 8.44
CA SER A 75 6.87 2.58 9.20
C SER A 75 7.96 1.72 8.54
N HIS A 76 7.61 0.91 7.55
CA HIS A 76 8.50 -0.06 6.91
C HIS A 76 8.84 0.27 5.46
N ILE A 77 8.45 1.44 4.95
CA ILE A 77 8.75 1.85 3.57
C ILE A 77 10.26 1.84 3.31
N ASP A 78 10.66 1.09 2.29
CA ASP A 78 12.02 1.07 1.73
C ASP A 78 11.99 1.14 0.20
N SER A 79 13.18 1.23 -0.41
CA SER A 79 13.34 1.37 -1.86
C SER A 79 12.79 0.18 -2.66
N SER A 80 12.71 -1.01 -2.08
CA SER A 80 12.22 -2.22 -2.75
C SER A 80 10.69 -2.27 -2.78
N MET A 81 10.02 -1.69 -1.77
CA MET A 81 8.57 -1.79 -1.61
C MET A 81 7.80 -0.50 -1.89
N VAL A 82 8.47 0.65 -1.97
CA VAL A 82 7.80 1.95 -2.07
C VAL A 82 6.93 2.06 -3.33
N ALA A 83 7.35 1.46 -4.46
CA ALA A 83 6.55 1.46 -5.68
C ALA A 83 5.24 0.67 -5.51
N THR A 84 5.32 -0.53 -4.95
CA THR A 84 4.15 -1.38 -4.68
C THR A 84 3.22 -0.75 -3.63
N SER A 85 3.79 -0.18 -2.57
CA SER A 85 3.04 0.50 -1.51
C SER A 85 2.31 1.74 -2.03
N LEU A 86 2.95 2.50 -2.92
CA LEU A 86 2.36 3.68 -3.55
C LEU A 86 1.22 3.30 -4.51
N ALA A 87 1.38 2.22 -5.29
CA ALA A 87 0.32 1.70 -6.16
C ALA A 87 -0.90 1.24 -5.32
N LEU A 88 -0.67 0.48 -4.26
CA LEU A 88 -1.71 0.01 -3.35
C LEU A 88 -2.44 1.19 -2.69
N ALA A 89 -1.70 2.21 -2.24
CA ALA A 89 -2.29 3.39 -1.62
C ALA A 89 -3.14 4.22 -2.59
N GLU A 90 -2.72 4.35 -3.85
CA GLU A 90 -3.49 5.04 -4.89
C GLU A 90 -4.77 4.28 -5.24
N GLN A 91 -4.68 2.95 -5.44
CA GLN A 91 -5.81 2.12 -5.86
C GLN A 91 -6.92 2.02 -4.81
N HIS A 92 -6.55 2.03 -3.53
CA HIS A 92 -7.49 1.84 -2.43
C HIS A 92 -7.73 3.10 -1.59
N GLY A 93 -7.11 4.23 -1.94
CA GLY A 93 -7.32 5.51 -1.25
C GLY A 93 -6.70 5.61 0.15
N PHE A 94 -5.61 4.87 0.43
CA PHE A 94 -4.90 4.94 1.70
C PHE A 94 -4.00 6.18 1.77
N HIS A 95 -4.60 7.32 2.08
CA HIS A 95 -3.94 8.63 2.01
C HIS A 95 -2.69 8.75 2.91
N ARG A 96 -2.66 8.12 4.09
CA ARG A 96 -1.48 8.23 4.98
C ARG A 96 -0.31 7.44 4.39
N LEU A 97 -0.57 6.24 3.89
CA LEU A 97 0.44 5.43 3.20
C LEU A 97 0.97 6.12 1.96
N LYS A 98 0.10 6.73 1.15
CA LYS A 98 0.48 7.52 -0.03
C LYS A 98 1.41 8.68 0.35
N GLU A 99 1.07 9.43 1.39
CA GLU A 99 1.88 10.55 1.85
C GLU A 99 3.24 10.10 2.41
N ALA A 100 3.28 9.00 3.16
CA ALA A 100 4.52 8.42 3.64
C ALA A 100 5.45 7.97 2.49
N CYS A 101 4.89 7.38 1.43
CA CYS A 101 5.63 7.06 0.21
C CYS A 101 6.21 8.32 -0.45
N PHE A 102 5.42 9.38 -0.59
CA PHE A 102 5.91 10.65 -1.16
C PHE A 102 7.00 11.31 -0.31
N GLN A 103 6.89 11.25 1.01
CA GLN A 103 7.93 11.74 1.91
C GLN A 103 9.23 10.95 1.73
N PHE A 104 9.14 9.61 1.65
CA PHE A 104 10.31 8.75 1.39
C PHE A 104 10.97 9.08 0.04
N LEU A 105 10.17 9.29 -1.01
CA LEU A 105 10.61 9.60 -2.37
C LEU A 105 11.04 11.06 -2.58
N SER A 106 10.89 11.92 -1.56
CA SER A 106 11.39 13.30 -1.62
C SER A 106 12.92 13.36 -1.62
N SER A 107 13.59 12.26 -1.25
CA SER A 107 15.04 12.10 -1.32
C SER A 107 15.46 11.58 -2.72
N PRO A 108 16.34 12.28 -3.46
CA PRO A 108 16.82 11.83 -4.77
C PRO A 108 17.35 10.39 -4.84
N PRO A 109 18.21 9.90 -3.90
CA PRO A 109 18.68 8.51 -3.96
C PRO A 109 17.55 7.48 -3.79
N ASN A 110 16.51 7.80 -2.99
CA ASN A 110 15.36 6.91 -2.82
C ASN A 110 14.50 6.84 -4.09
N LEU A 111 14.34 7.99 -4.76
CA LEU A 111 13.64 8.06 -6.04
C LEU A 111 14.37 7.25 -7.12
N GLU A 112 15.69 7.42 -7.24
CA GLU A 112 16.52 6.66 -8.17
C GLU A 112 16.45 5.15 -7.88
N ALA A 113 16.53 4.77 -6.61
CA ALA A 113 16.41 3.37 -6.20
C ALA A 113 15.04 2.77 -6.53
N MET A 114 13.95 3.52 -6.34
CA MET A 114 12.61 3.09 -6.76
C MET A 114 12.56 2.91 -8.27
N MET A 115 13.05 3.87 -9.06
CA MET A 115 13.04 3.80 -10.52
C MET A 115 13.83 2.60 -11.07
N ALA A 116 14.85 2.15 -10.35
CA ALA A 116 15.63 0.97 -10.69
C ALA A 116 14.97 -0.36 -10.23
N SER A 117 13.89 -0.30 -9.45
CA SER A 117 13.17 -1.49 -8.96
C SER A 117 12.16 -2.02 -9.98
N ASP A 118 11.91 -3.33 -9.95
CA ASP A 118 10.88 -3.97 -10.79
C ASP A 118 9.47 -3.42 -10.51
N GLY A 119 9.22 -2.94 -9.30
CA GLY A 119 7.93 -2.37 -8.90
C GLY A 119 7.59 -1.07 -9.63
N TYR A 120 8.58 -0.34 -10.15
CA TYR A 120 8.34 0.93 -10.84
C TYR A 120 7.57 0.76 -12.16
N GLU A 121 7.88 -0.28 -12.95
CA GLU A 121 7.15 -0.53 -14.20
C GLU A 121 5.69 -0.90 -13.94
N HIS A 122 5.42 -1.63 -12.86
CA HIS A 122 4.05 -1.90 -12.41
C HIS A 122 3.34 -0.59 -12.00
N LEU A 123 3.97 0.24 -11.17
CA LEU A 123 3.43 1.53 -10.75
C LEU A 123 3.09 2.43 -11.95
N LYS A 124 3.98 2.49 -12.94
CA LYS A 124 3.81 3.30 -14.15
C LYS A 124 2.65 2.84 -15.02
N SER A 125 2.44 1.53 -15.14
CA SER A 125 1.35 0.96 -15.94
C SER A 125 0.00 1.00 -15.22
N SER A 126 -0.01 0.76 -13.90
CA SER A 126 -1.25 0.69 -13.12
C SER A 126 -1.75 2.04 -12.61
N CYS A 127 -0.85 2.97 -12.27
CA CYS A 127 -1.19 4.24 -11.63
C CYS A 127 -0.40 5.44 -12.21
N PRO A 128 -0.48 5.75 -13.51
CA PRO A 128 0.34 6.81 -14.11
C PRO A 128 0.05 8.22 -13.52
N SER A 129 -1.16 8.46 -12.99
CA SER A 129 -1.53 9.70 -12.31
C SER A 129 -0.67 9.99 -11.08
N VAL A 130 -0.29 8.96 -10.33
CA VAL A 130 0.46 9.12 -9.07
C VAL A 130 1.90 9.56 -9.34
N LEU A 131 2.47 9.15 -10.46
CA LEU A 131 3.79 9.61 -10.91
C LEU A 131 3.74 11.09 -11.32
N LYS A 132 2.68 11.51 -12.01
CA LYS A 132 2.44 12.92 -12.35
C LYS A 132 2.34 13.77 -11.08
N GLU A 133 1.64 13.27 -10.05
CA GLU A 133 1.57 13.94 -8.75
C GLU A 133 2.93 14.01 -8.04
N LEU A 134 3.69 12.90 -8.03
CA LEU A 134 5.02 12.86 -7.44
C LEU A 134 5.96 13.89 -8.08
N ILE A 135 6.03 13.91 -9.41
CA ILE A 135 6.83 14.89 -10.17
C ILE A 135 6.40 16.31 -9.83
N ALA A 136 5.09 16.56 -9.74
CA ALA A 136 4.55 17.87 -9.41
C ALA A 136 4.94 18.36 -8.01
N ARG A 137 5.25 17.46 -7.06
CA ARG A 137 5.74 17.77 -5.71
C ARG A 137 7.25 18.02 -5.65
N ILE A 138 8.03 17.37 -6.52
CA ILE A 138 9.49 17.49 -6.55
C ILE A 138 9.93 18.75 -7.30
N ILE A 139 9.20 19.12 -8.37
CA ILE A 139 9.55 20.31 -9.16
C ILE A 139 9.33 21.59 -8.34
N PRO A 140 10.34 22.47 -8.18
CA PRO A 140 10.19 23.76 -7.54
C PRO A 140 9.09 24.60 -8.19
N ALA A 141 8.30 25.30 -7.37
CA ALA A 141 7.17 26.11 -7.85
C ALA A 141 7.56 27.17 -8.89
N GLU A 142 8.81 27.59 -8.89
CA GLU A 142 9.39 28.57 -9.82
C GLU A 142 9.47 28.03 -11.26
N TRP A 143 9.44 26.71 -11.46
CA TRP A 143 9.56 26.09 -12.77
C TRP A 143 8.22 25.72 -13.42
N LYS A 144 7.24 26.63 -13.31
CA LYS A 144 5.87 26.41 -13.80
C LYS A 144 5.82 25.99 -15.27
N ALA A 145 6.61 26.64 -16.13
CA ALA A 145 6.61 26.37 -17.56
C ALA A 145 7.16 24.97 -17.95
N ALA A 146 8.20 24.45 -17.27
CA ALA A 146 8.64 23.08 -17.56
C ALA A 146 7.76 22.03 -16.89
N LYS A 147 7.12 22.36 -15.75
CA LYS A 147 6.11 21.49 -15.15
C LYS A 147 4.97 21.23 -16.14
N ASP A 148 4.48 22.24 -16.84
CA ASP A 148 3.42 22.09 -17.83
C ASP A 148 3.86 21.21 -19.04
N ILE A 149 5.12 21.32 -19.47
CA ILE A 149 5.67 20.49 -20.56
C ILE A 149 5.84 19.03 -20.12
N ILE A 150 6.40 18.78 -18.94
CA ILE A 150 6.63 17.42 -18.40
C ILE A 150 5.30 16.70 -18.14
N MET A 151 4.26 17.44 -17.71
CA MET A 151 2.95 16.88 -17.40
C MET A 151 2.06 16.62 -18.63
N ALA A 152 2.36 17.28 -19.76
CA ALA A 152 1.65 17.12 -21.04
C ALA A 152 2.16 15.93 -21.88
N ILE A 153 3.28 15.32 -21.48
CA ILE A 153 3.80 14.06 -22.01
C ILE A 153 3.16 12.89 -21.24
#